data_AF-A0AAD4EBH6-F1
#
_entry.id   AF-A0AAD4EBH6-F1
#
_cell.length_a   1.000
_cell.length_b   1.000
_cell.length_c   1.000
_cell.angle_alpha   90.00
_cell.angle_beta   90.00
_cell.angle_gamma   90.00
#
_symmetry.space_group_name_H-M   'P 1'
#
loop_
_entity.id
_entity.type
_entity.pdbx_description
1 polymer ?
#
loop_
_entity_poly.entity_id
_entity_poly.type
_entity_poly.pdbx_seq_one_letter_code
_entity_poly.pdbx_strand_id
1 'polypeptide(L)'
;MTSKSKVGFLSLAEELHFDILSFLPYRDILRCTSVCKALRQTFISSSELQYIVELAGQGLLPVLNTEFHKHVPISRRLQLLKDNASAWFQFNFRLVSIRDHPAITPAYLQPQSSEVKRFFVDDHLYLFDETEQLVKIFPLVPQSSPQIHREWTPESLLPVSDAVIDHVWIDPAQNLIAIAYRTDDDDYLDSLSWPDRPFYIDLKALDGDGVHPQAAGQTLFLSELDDCQDSSFKLQGLGRHIAIQCGFCGMWWLQIWDWQHSTTSNSIISYTSSDDSDEDFCFLGNDRFLTISNLNFNLFLIEDVSQKPTFLANFLLPISELIYIDYVGPTDDIAHGPQLQMEAHQTLWTSDPEHRILFFVMNLHSVAFAVSTKVFFDLDPFKETLEEIPWELWGPPNTRAFNPESSFGVVGNRVFQAARVVGATADDGSAATEYRLYMMDFSPLAVQRRQGQGRVVKEPSTIVVENESITTSLPYVEVLSDGKYSADAHDVVKIWVDHYELYVPRLASPSAMN
;
A
#
# COMPACT_ATOMS: atom_id res chain seq x y z
N MET A 1 -62.73 -15.34 12.06
CA MET A 1 -61.45 -15.00 11.40
C MET A 1 -60.34 -15.25 12.40
N THR A 2 -59.64 -16.39 12.31
CA THR A 2 -58.48 -16.69 13.14
C THR A 2 -57.32 -15.81 12.65
N SER A 3 -56.81 -14.90 13.50
CA SER A 3 -55.63 -14.13 13.14
C SER A 3 -54.45 -15.10 13.05
N LYS A 4 -53.85 -15.22 11.86
CA LYS A 4 -52.56 -15.89 11.72
C LYS A 4 -51.58 -15.12 12.59
N SER A 5 -51.10 -15.72 13.68
CA SER A 5 -50.03 -15.13 14.48
C SER A 5 -48.83 -14.98 13.56
N LYS A 6 -48.41 -13.74 13.27
CA LYS A 6 -47.17 -13.51 12.55
C LYS A 6 -46.04 -14.05 13.41
N VAL A 7 -45.34 -15.06 12.91
CA VAL A 7 -44.09 -15.52 13.51
C VAL A 7 -43.11 -14.36 13.42
N GLY A 8 -42.75 -13.79 14.57
CA GLY A 8 -41.84 -12.65 14.64
C GLY A 8 -40.39 -13.12 14.53
N PHE A 9 -39.50 -12.26 14.02
CA PHE A 9 -38.06 -12.57 13.95
C PHE A 9 -37.49 -13.07 15.29
N LEU A 10 -37.87 -12.43 16.39
CA LEU A 10 -37.43 -12.79 17.76
C LEU A 10 -37.98 -14.14 18.26
N SER A 11 -38.83 -14.82 17.50
CA SER A 11 -39.30 -16.19 17.83
C SER A 11 -38.46 -17.28 17.18
N LEU A 12 -37.48 -16.92 16.33
CA LEU A 12 -36.44 -17.84 15.86
C LEU A 12 -35.48 -18.21 17.01
N ALA A 13 -34.76 -19.31 16.84
CA ALA A 13 -33.69 -19.71 17.76
C ALA A 13 -32.52 -18.70 17.72
N GLU A 14 -31.77 -18.58 18.82
CA GLU A 14 -30.70 -17.58 18.96
C GLU A 14 -29.59 -17.79 17.93
N GLU A 15 -29.29 -19.04 17.58
CA GLU A 15 -28.31 -19.41 16.56
C GLU A 15 -28.69 -18.83 15.19
N LEU A 16 -29.99 -18.84 14.86
CA LEU A 16 -30.50 -18.26 13.62
C LEU A 16 -30.46 -16.73 13.64
N HIS A 17 -30.60 -16.09 14.81
CA HIS A 17 -30.40 -14.64 14.89
C HIS A 17 -28.96 -14.30 14.57
N PHE A 18 -28.01 -15.04 15.13
CA PHE A 18 -26.60 -14.88 14.87
C PHE A 18 -26.28 -15.06 13.37
N ASP A 19 -26.69 -16.18 12.76
CA ASP A 19 -26.45 -16.46 11.34
C ASP A 19 -27.04 -15.37 10.43
N ILE A 20 -28.25 -14.91 10.71
CA ILE A 20 -28.89 -13.86 9.90
C ILE A 20 -28.15 -12.53 10.05
N LEU A 21 -27.69 -12.19 11.25
CA LEU A 21 -26.96 -10.96 11.50
C LEU A 21 -25.55 -10.97 10.90
N SER A 22 -24.89 -12.12 10.76
CA SER A 22 -23.53 -12.21 10.17
C SER A 22 -23.53 -11.93 8.66
N PHE A 23 -24.66 -12.09 7.98
CA PHE A 23 -24.84 -11.69 6.58
C PHE A 23 -25.09 -10.19 6.37
N LEU A 24 -25.28 -9.41 7.45
CA LEU A 24 -25.52 -7.98 7.34
C LEU A 24 -24.22 -7.19 7.32
N PRO A 25 -24.17 -6.05 6.60
CA PRO A 25 -23.10 -5.08 6.77
C PRO A 25 -22.99 -4.64 8.23
N TYR A 26 -21.76 -4.38 8.72
CA TYR A 26 -21.53 -4.04 10.13
C TYR A 26 -22.38 -2.88 10.64
N ARG A 27 -22.69 -1.89 9.78
CA ARG A 27 -23.57 -0.76 10.12
C ARG A 27 -24.99 -1.22 10.44
N ASP A 28 -25.48 -2.19 9.70
CA ASP A 28 -26.81 -2.75 9.92
C ASP A 28 -26.84 -3.69 11.12
N ILE A 29 -25.75 -4.43 11.40
CA ILE A 29 -25.57 -5.14 12.67
C ILE A 29 -25.72 -4.15 13.83
N LEU A 30 -24.98 -3.04 13.83
CA LEU A 30 -25.04 -2.01 14.86
C LEU A 30 -26.43 -1.36 14.98
N ARG A 31 -27.12 -1.10 13.86
CA ARG A 31 -28.51 -0.62 13.88
C ARG A 31 -29.45 -1.65 14.51
N CYS A 32 -29.31 -2.93 14.17
CA CYS A 32 -30.09 -4.01 14.79
C CYS A 32 -29.89 -4.07 16.31
N THR A 33 -28.67 -3.84 16.82
CA THR A 33 -28.43 -3.77 18.27
C THR A 33 -29.17 -2.62 18.96
N SER A 34 -29.53 -1.59 18.21
CA SER A 34 -30.27 -0.42 18.72
C SER A 34 -31.79 -0.61 18.69
N VAL A 35 -32.29 -1.65 17.98
CA VAL A 35 -33.73 -1.92 17.84
C VAL A 35 -34.34 -2.48 19.13
N CYS A 36 -33.71 -3.50 19.74
CA CYS A 36 -34.23 -4.10 20.97
C CYS A 36 -33.14 -4.78 21.81
N LYS A 37 -33.46 -5.05 23.09
CA LYS A 37 -32.53 -5.67 24.05
C LYS A 37 -32.09 -7.08 23.66
N ALA A 38 -32.97 -7.85 23.01
CA ALA A 38 -32.65 -9.21 22.58
C ALA A 38 -31.53 -9.22 21.53
N LEU A 39 -31.66 -8.42 20.46
CA LEU A 39 -30.62 -8.31 19.43
C LEU A 39 -29.32 -7.72 19.96
N ARG A 40 -29.42 -6.74 20.87
CA ARG A 40 -28.25 -6.23 21.58
C ARG A 40 -27.55 -7.34 22.37
N GLN A 41 -28.32 -8.20 23.05
CA GLN A 41 -27.77 -9.31 23.81
C GLN A 41 -27.10 -10.34 22.89
N THR A 42 -27.72 -10.69 21.75
CA THR A 42 -27.14 -11.56 20.71
C THR A 42 -25.79 -11.02 20.21
N PHE A 43 -25.70 -9.71 19.96
CA PHE A 43 -24.43 -9.09 19.58
C PHE A 43 -23.37 -9.19 20.69
N ILE A 44 -23.75 -8.91 21.93
CA ILE A 44 -22.83 -8.96 23.08
C ILE A 44 -22.36 -10.40 23.38
N SER A 45 -23.22 -11.40 23.16
CA SER A 45 -22.87 -12.82 23.36
C SER A 45 -22.07 -13.41 22.21
N SER A 46 -22.20 -12.88 20.99
CA SER A 46 -21.48 -13.40 19.81
C SER A 46 -20.13 -12.72 19.60
N SER A 47 -19.05 -13.51 19.76
CA SER A 47 -17.70 -13.05 19.40
C SER A 47 -17.53 -12.81 17.89
N GLU A 48 -18.33 -13.45 17.05
CA GLU A 48 -18.26 -13.30 15.60
C GLU A 48 -18.89 -12.02 15.10
N LEU A 49 -20.09 -11.66 15.58
CA LEU A 49 -20.67 -10.36 15.25
C LEU A 49 -19.78 -9.21 15.76
N GLN A 50 -19.17 -9.38 16.95
CA GLN A 50 -18.18 -8.43 17.45
C GLN A 50 -16.93 -8.37 16.57
N TYR A 51 -16.44 -9.50 16.08
CA TYR A 51 -15.30 -9.56 15.17
C TYR A 51 -15.56 -8.87 13.83
N ILE A 52 -16.72 -9.13 13.20
CA ILE A 52 -17.13 -8.45 11.96
C ILE A 52 -17.21 -6.94 12.17
N VAL A 53 -17.85 -6.49 13.25
CA VAL A 53 -17.98 -5.05 13.56
C VAL A 53 -16.62 -4.41 13.88
N GLU A 54 -15.75 -5.10 14.59
CA GLU A 54 -14.43 -4.59 14.96
C GLU A 54 -13.51 -4.48 13.73
N LEU A 55 -13.48 -5.50 12.86
CA LEU A 55 -12.75 -5.47 11.59
C LEU A 55 -13.20 -4.29 10.72
N ALA A 56 -14.50 -4.20 10.45
CA ALA A 56 -15.03 -3.17 9.57
C ALA A 56 -14.88 -1.76 10.16
N GLY A 57 -14.95 -1.62 11.49
CA GLY A 57 -14.65 -0.34 12.15
C GLY A 57 -13.21 0.12 11.91
N GLN A 58 -12.26 -0.82 11.89
CA GLN A 58 -10.86 -0.56 11.62
C GLN A 58 -10.53 -0.49 10.13
N GLY A 59 -11.51 -0.65 9.23
CA GLY A 59 -11.27 -0.68 7.78
C GLY A 59 -10.49 -1.91 7.34
N LEU A 60 -10.76 -3.07 7.95
CA LEU A 60 -10.09 -4.34 7.68
C LEU A 60 -11.09 -5.38 7.16
N LEU A 61 -10.59 -6.32 6.35
CA LEU A 61 -11.32 -7.49 5.88
C LEU A 61 -10.73 -8.77 6.47
N PRO A 62 -11.54 -9.81 6.73
CA PRO A 62 -11.01 -11.12 7.11
C PRO A 62 -10.27 -11.73 5.92
N VAL A 63 -9.08 -12.29 6.14
CA VAL A 63 -8.42 -13.11 5.12
C VAL A 63 -9.21 -14.42 5.00
N LEU A 64 -9.63 -14.77 3.79
CA LEU A 64 -10.36 -16.02 3.56
C LEU A 64 -9.35 -17.14 3.22
N ASN A 65 -9.65 -18.37 3.63
CA ASN A 65 -8.97 -19.60 3.16
C ASN A 65 -7.57 -19.93 3.69
N THR A 66 -7.11 -19.37 4.82
CA THR A 66 -5.91 -19.94 5.47
C THR A 66 -6.28 -21.14 6.34
N GLU A 67 -5.50 -22.23 6.29
CA GLU A 67 -5.65 -23.36 7.22
C GLU A 67 -5.59 -22.89 8.68
N PHE A 68 -4.82 -21.83 8.96
CA PHE A 68 -4.76 -21.20 10.27
C PHE A 68 -6.10 -20.63 10.74
N HIS A 69 -6.91 -20.06 9.86
CA HIS A 69 -8.26 -19.65 10.23
C HIS A 69 -9.06 -20.83 10.79
N LYS A 70 -8.99 -22.03 10.21
CA LYS A 70 -9.74 -23.18 10.72
C LYS A 70 -9.35 -23.56 12.16
N HIS A 71 -8.13 -23.20 12.60
CA HIS A 71 -7.59 -23.57 13.90
C HIS A 71 -7.73 -22.49 14.98
N VAL A 72 -7.83 -21.20 14.62
CA VAL A 72 -7.94 -20.11 15.61
C VAL A 72 -9.41 -19.76 15.86
N PRO A 73 -9.94 -19.97 17.08
CA PRO A 73 -11.32 -19.60 17.43
C PRO A 73 -11.60 -18.12 17.23
N ILE A 74 -12.80 -17.76 16.80
CA ILE A 74 -13.18 -16.36 16.50
C ILE A 74 -13.00 -15.44 17.70
N SER A 75 -13.27 -15.92 18.92
CA SER A 75 -13.01 -15.17 20.15
C SER A 75 -11.53 -14.80 20.33
N ARG A 76 -10.60 -15.70 19.96
CA ARG A 76 -9.17 -15.42 19.97
C ARG A 76 -8.78 -14.43 18.88
N ARG A 77 -9.36 -14.54 17.68
CA ARG A 77 -9.13 -13.57 16.59
C ARG A 77 -9.59 -12.16 16.97
N LEU A 78 -10.78 -12.04 17.57
CA LEU A 78 -11.30 -10.79 18.11
C LEU A 78 -10.36 -10.21 19.17
N GLN A 79 -9.82 -11.04 20.07
CA GLN A 79 -8.86 -10.58 21.07
C GLN A 79 -7.58 -10.07 20.41
N LEU A 80 -7.00 -10.82 19.47
CA LEU A 80 -5.81 -10.39 18.73
C LEU A 80 -6.04 -9.07 17.98
N LEU A 81 -7.22 -8.89 17.38
CA LEU A 81 -7.58 -7.65 16.70
C LEU A 81 -7.70 -6.46 17.65
N LYS A 82 -8.25 -6.67 18.86
CA LYS A 82 -8.31 -5.64 19.90
C LYS A 82 -6.94 -5.31 20.48
N ASP A 83 -6.12 -6.34 20.70
CA ASP A 83 -4.74 -6.19 21.16
C ASP A 83 -3.93 -5.40 20.14
N ASN A 84 -4.08 -5.71 18.84
CA ASN A 84 -3.50 -4.96 17.72
C ASN A 84 -3.92 -3.48 17.75
N ALA A 85 -5.23 -3.20 17.75
CA ALA A 85 -5.73 -1.83 17.80
C ALA A 85 -5.20 -1.07 19.03
N SER A 86 -5.15 -1.73 20.19
CA SER A 86 -4.59 -1.14 21.40
C SER A 86 -3.09 -0.86 21.30
N ALA A 87 -2.31 -1.73 20.65
CA ALA A 87 -0.87 -1.54 20.46
C ALA A 87 -0.58 -0.27 19.64
N TRP A 88 -1.37 -0.03 18.58
CA TRP A 88 -1.29 1.20 17.79
C TRP A 88 -1.54 2.46 18.62
N PHE A 89 -2.60 2.49 19.44
CA PHE A 89 -2.90 3.66 20.26
C PHE A 89 -1.91 3.90 21.40
N GLN A 90 -1.26 2.84 21.88
CA GLN A 90 -0.20 2.93 22.87
C GLN A 90 1.16 3.24 22.24
N PHE A 91 1.22 3.36 20.90
CA PHE A 91 2.46 3.55 20.17
C PHE A 91 3.51 2.47 20.51
N ASN A 92 3.02 1.28 20.86
CA ASN A 92 3.83 0.15 21.31
C ASN A 92 4.19 -0.72 20.11
N PHE A 93 4.90 -0.12 19.16
CA PHE A 93 5.48 -0.85 18.05
C PHE A 93 6.94 -1.17 18.32
N ARG A 94 7.41 -2.20 17.65
CA ARG A 94 8.83 -2.52 17.65
C ARG A 94 9.52 -1.55 16.70
N LEU A 95 10.33 -0.66 17.26
CA LEU A 95 11.25 0.14 16.46
C LEU A 95 12.47 -0.74 16.14
N VAL A 96 12.65 -1.07 14.88
CA VAL A 96 13.79 -1.86 14.42
C VAL A 96 14.81 -0.94 13.77
N SER A 97 15.94 -0.79 14.44
CA SER A 97 17.11 -0.09 13.91
C SER A 97 17.84 -1.00 12.93
N ILE A 98 17.84 -0.61 11.65
CA ILE A 98 18.47 -1.39 10.58
C ILE A 98 20.00 -1.36 10.71
N ARG A 99 20.54 -0.30 11.32
CA ARG A 99 21.99 -0.11 11.53
C ARG A 99 22.64 -1.25 12.31
N ASP A 100 21.89 -1.91 13.17
CA ASP A 100 22.41 -2.98 14.02
C ASP A 100 22.42 -4.34 13.29
N HIS A 101 21.91 -4.41 12.06
CA HIS A 101 21.90 -5.64 11.28
C HIS A 101 23.29 -5.90 10.66
N PRO A 102 23.98 -7.00 11.04
CA PRO A 102 25.39 -7.22 10.67
C PRO A 102 25.60 -7.44 9.17
N ALA A 103 24.56 -7.84 8.43
CA ALA A 103 24.63 -8.07 6.99
C ALA A 103 24.35 -6.81 6.14
N ILE A 104 23.77 -5.76 6.73
CA ILE A 104 23.39 -4.56 5.97
C ILE A 104 24.53 -3.54 6.06
N THR A 105 25.26 -3.41 4.97
CA THR A 105 26.36 -2.44 4.88
C THR A 105 25.80 -1.01 4.90
N PRO A 106 26.39 -0.05 5.64
CA PRO A 106 25.90 1.34 5.68
C PRO A 106 25.77 2.02 4.32
N ALA A 107 26.54 1.57 3.31
CA ALA A 107 26.45 2.01 1.92
C ALA A 107 25.03 1.83 1.36
N TYR A 108 24.39 0.68 1.62
CA TYR A 108 23.01 0.40 1.19
C TYR A 108 21.98 1.28 1.89
N LEU A 109 22.32 1.96 2.98
CA LEU A 109 21.39 2.84 3.71
C LEU A 109 21.60 4.32 3.39
N GLN A 110 22.52 4.67 2.47
CA GLN A 110 22.75 6.08 2.13
C GLN A 110 21.66 6.61 1.19
N PRO A 111 21.01 7.75 1.50
CA PRO A 111 19.97 8.35 0.66
C PRO A 111 20.44 8.74 -0.75
N GLN A 112 21.76 8.92 -0.94
CA GLN A 112 22.33 9.43 -2.21
C GLN A 112 22.55 8.34 -3.27
N SER A 113 22.40 7.06 -2.92
CA SER A 113 22.35 6.00 -3.94
C SER A 113 20.91 5.93 -4.45
N SER A 114 20.61 6.75 -5.47
CA SER A 114 19.35 6.72 -6.22
C SER A 114 19.12 5.36 -6.91
N GLU A 115 20.18 4.56 -7.03
CA GLU A 115 20.23 3.29 -7.75
C GLU A 115 19.77 2.08 -6.90
N VAL A 116 19.57 2.23 -5.58
CA VAL A 116 19.12 1.13 -4.72
C VAL A 116 17.66 1.30 -4.33
N LYS A 117 16.80 0.47 -4.92
CA LYS A 117 15.39 0.33 -4.53
C LYS A 117 15.27 -0.54 -3.28
N ARG A 118 14.38 -0.15 -2.36
CA ARG A 118 14.25 -0.77 -1.03
C ARG A 118 12.79 -1.00 -0.70
N PHE A 119 12.46 -2.21 -0.26
CA PHE A 119 11.11 -2.59 0.14
C PHE A 119 11.17 -3.35 1.47
N PHE A 120 10.16 -3.18 2.32
CA PHE A 120 10.03 -3.86 3.60
C PHE A 120 8.71 -4.60 3.59
N VAL A 121 8.76 -5.92 3.72
CA VAL A 121 7.56 -6.77 3.73
C VAL A 121 7.83 -8.03 4.55
N ASP A 122 6.88 -8.40 5.40
CA ASP A 122 6.90 -9.57 6.27
C ASP A 122 8.21 -9.76 7.05
N ASP A 123 8.68 -8.72 7.75
CA ASP A 123 9.95 -8.72 8.50
C ASP A 123 11.22 -8.91 7.63
N HIS A 124 11.15 -8.68 6.31
CA HIS A 124 12.29 -8.76 5.41
C HIS A 124 12.56 -7.43 4.71
N LEU A 125 13.84 -7.10 4.58
CA LEU A 125 14.34 -6.02 3.73
C LEU A 125 14.72 -6.60 2.37
N TYR A 126 14.06 -6.10 1.33
CA TYR A 126 14.37 -6.37 -0.06
C TYR A 126 15.16 -5.20 -0.63
N LEU A 127 16.33 -5.49 -1.18
CA LEU A 127 17.16 -4.54 -1.90
C LEU A 127 17.25 -4.95 -3.36
N PHE A 128 17.08 -3.99 -4.26
CA PHE A 128 17.47 -4.13 -5.66
C PHE A 128 18.48 -3.03 -5.97
N ASP A 129 19.71 -3.44 -6.26
CA ASP A 129 20.80 -2.57 -6.69
C ASP A 129 20.81 -2.53 -8.22
N GLU A 130 20.42 -1.41 -8.82
CA GLU A 130 20.35 -1.24 -10.27
C GLU A 130 21.73 -1.26 -10.92
N THR A 131 22.78 -0.87 -10.20
CA THR A 131 24.15 -0.81 -10.73
C THR A 131 24.80 -2.19 -10.72
N GLU A 132 24.60 -2.95 -9.64
CA GLU A 132 25.08 -4.33 -9.53
C GLU A 132 24.10 -5.35 -10.14
N GLN A 133 22.90 -4.91 -10.54
CA GLN A 133 21.82 -5.75 -11.07
C GLN A 133 21.47 -6.91 -10.11
N LEU A 134 21.48 -6.59 -8.81
CA LEU A 134 21.54 -7.57 -7.71
C LEU A 134 20.33 -7.42 -6.80
N VAL A 135 19.62 -8.54 -6.56
CA VAL A 135 18.50 -8.58 -5.61
C VAL A 135 18.94 -9.29 -4.34
N LYS A 136 18.75 -8.65 -3.18
CA LYS A 136 19.07 -9.21 -1.86
C LYS A 136 17.86 -9.18 -0.93
N ILE A 137 17.66 -10.27 -0.20
CA ILE A 137 16.66 -10.38 0.87
C ILE A 137 17.37 -10.58 2.20
N PHE A 138 17.08 -9.70 3.16
CA PHE A 138 17.59 -9.78 4.52
C PHE A 138 16.43 -9.97 5.50
N PRO A 139 16.42 -11.04 6.31
CA PRO A 139 15.50 -11.12 7.44
C PRO A 139 15.89 -10.06 8.48
N LEU A 140 14.96 -9.20 8.89
CA LEU A 140 15.20 -8.16 9.89
C LEU A 140 15.07 -8.71 11.32
N VAL A 141 14.31 -9.80 11.49
CA VAL A 141 14.09 -10.46 12.78
C VAL A 141 14.83 -11.80 12.80
N PRO A 142 15.89 -11.96 13.62
CA PRO A 142 16.75 -13.15 13.56
C PRO A 142 16.09 -14.48 13.97
N GLN A 143 14.85 -14.52 14.49
CA GLN A 143 14.34 -15.67 15.25
C GLN A 143 12.94 -16.19 14.89
N SER A 144 12.16 -15.56 14.01
CA SER A 144 10.73 -15.91 13.83
C SER A 144 10.38 -16.73 12.57
N SER A 145 11.19 -16.73 11.51
CA SER A 145 10.83 -17.33 10.23
C SER A 145 11.96 -18.20 9.63
N PRO A 146 11.69 -19.03 8.60
CA PRO A 146 12.74 -19.56 7.75
C PRO A 146 13.53 -18.36 7.20
N GLN A 147 14.78 -18.22 7.63
CA GLN A 147 15.64 -17.13 7.19
C GLN A 147 15.93 -17.31 5.70
N ILE A 148 15.10 -16.71 4.85
CA ILE A 148 15.41 -16.57 3.42
C ILE A 148 16.43 -15.45 3.34
N HIS A 149 17.68 -15.80 3.59
CA HIS A 149 18.80 -14.99 3.15
C HIS A 149 19.11 -15.41 1.73
N ARG A 150 18.72 -14.57 0.77
CA ARG A 150 18.91 -14.86 -0.64
C ARG A 150 19.55 -13.68 -1.35
N GLU A 151 20.49 -14.03 -2.19
CA GLU A 151 21.21 -13.10 -3.06
C GLU A 151 21.10 -13.69 -4.45
N TRP A 152 20.43 -12.97 -5.33
CA TRP A 152 20.32 -13.35 -6.73
C TRP A 152 21.20 -12.46 -7.56
N THR A 153 22.25 -13.06 -8.12
CA THR A 153 23.09 -12.40 -9.12
C THR A 153 22.35 -12.30 -10.46
N PRO A 154 22.77 -11.41 -11.37
CA PRO A 154 22.15 -11.27 -12.68
C PRO A 154 21.96 -12.60 -13.41
N GLU A 155 22.95 -13.49 -13.33
CA GLU A 155 22.94 -14.81 -14.00
C GLU A 155 21.90 -15.78 -13.41
N SER A 156 21.48 -15.55 -12.16
CA SER A 156 20.41 -16.32 -11.52
C SER A 156 19.03 -15.71 -11.76
N LEU A 157 18.97 -14.38 -11.91
CA LEU A 157 17.73 -13.64 -12.17
C LEU A 157 17.28 -13.79 -13.62
N LEU A 158 18.20 -13.88 -14.56
CA LEU A 158 17.88 -13.80 -15.98
C LEU A 158 18.24 -15.10 -16.70
N PRO A 159 17.37 -15.58 -17.61
CA PRO A 159 17.71 -16.71 -18.47
C PRO A 159 18.70 -16.34 -19.59
N VAL A 160 18.92 -15.05 -19.83
CA VAL A 160 19.76 -14.51 -20.91
C VAL A 160 20.94 -13.73 -20.32
N SER A 161 22.15 -13.98 -20.80
CA SER A 161 23.39 -13.43 -20.25
C SER A 161 23.58 -11.92 -20.50
N ASP A 162 22.92 -11.37 -21.52
CA ASP A 162 23.07 -9.98 -21.96
C ASP A 162 21.78 -9.17 -21.70
N ALA A 163 21.01 -9.59 -20.71
CA ALA A 163 19.79 -8.90 -20.30
C ALA A 163 20.10 -7.83 -19.23
N VAL A 164 19.42 -6.69 -19.35
CA VAL A 164 19.46 -5.59 -18.38
C VAL A 164 18.13 -5.55 -17.64
N ILE A 165 18.15 -5.63 -16.31
CA ILE A 165 16.97 -5.52 -15.46
C ILE A 165 16.63 -4.04 -15.30
N ASP A 166 15.44 -3.68 -15.76
CA ASP A 166 14.89 -2.33 -15.66
C ASP A 166 14.11 -2.14 -14.34
N HIS A 167 13.40 -3.17 -13.89
CA HIS A 167 12.61 -3.09 -12.66
C HIS A 167 12.38 -4.45 -12.00
N VAL A 168 12.34 -4.47 -10.67
CA VAL A 168 11.98 -5.66 -9.88
C VAL A 168 10.80 -5.32 -8.98
N TRP A 169 9.79 -6.18 -8.96
CA TRP A 169 8.68 -6.13 -8.02
C TRP A 169 8.62 -7.44 -7.24
N ILE A 170 8.36 -7.35 -5.93
CA ILE A 170 8.42 -8.49 -5.02
C ILE A 170 7.16 -8.52 -4.17
N ASP A 171 6.63 -9.72 -4.02
CA ASP A 171 5.46 -10.04 -3.21
C ASP A 171 5.71 -11.33 -2.41
N PRO A 172 6.16 -11.19 -1.15
CA PRO A 172 6.44 -12.30 -0.26
C PRO A 172 5.21 -13.10 0.13
N ALA A 173 4.07 -12.43 0.25
CA ALA A 173 2.82 -13.06 0.63
C ALA A 173 2.30 -14.03 -0.44
N GLN A 174 2.69 -13.83 -1.70
CA GLN A 174 2.46 -14.76 -2.80
C GLN A 174 3.68 -15.59 -3.16
N ASN A 175 4.81 -15.49 -2.43
CA ASN A 175 6.09 -16.12 -2.79
C ASN A 175 6.56 -15.74 -4.21
N LEU A 176 6.32 -14.50 -4.65
CA LEU A 176 6.47 -14.07 -6.04
C LEU A 176 7.51 -12.97 -6.18
N ILE A 177 8.37 -13.10 -7.19
CA ILE A 177 9.21 -12.02 -7.72
C ILE A 177 8.96 -11.88 -9.21
N ALA A 178 8.72 -10.65 -9.65
CA ALA A 178 8.55 -10.29 -11.05
C ALA A 178 9.72 -9.40 -11.49
N ILE A 179 10.39 -9.79 -12.57
CA ILE A 179 11.64 -9.18 -13.03
C ILE A 179 11.41 -8.67 -14.44
N ALA A 180 11.37 -7.35 -14.60
CA ALA A 180 11.22 -6.66 -15.87
C ALA A 180 12.61 -6.41 -16.46
N TYR A 181 12.87 -6.92 -17.68
CA TYR A 181 14.17 -6.81 -18.31
C TYR A 181 14.08 -6.71 -19.84
N ARG A 182 15.15 -6.19 -20.44
CA ARG A 182 15.37 -6.08 -21.89
C ARG A 182 16.63 -6.84 -22.30
N THR A 183 16.66 -7.37 -23.52
CA THR A 183 17.85 -8.02 -24.08
C THR A 183 18.62 -7.05 -24.97
N ASP A 184 19.90 -6.82 -24.69
CA ASP A 184 20.77 -6.04 -25.56
C ASP A 184 21.28 -6.92 -26.72
N ASP A 185 20.79 -6.67 -27.93
CA ASP A 185 21.46 -7.18 -29.14
C ASP A 185 22.68 -6.30 -29.42
N ASP A 186 23.85 -6.74 -28.95
CA ASP A 186 25.15 -6.03 -28.98
C ASP A 186 25.67 -5.65 -30.38
N ASP A 187 25.03 -6.09 -31.47
CA ASP A 187 25.58 -5.99 -32.84
C ASP A 187 25.19 -4.70 -33.62
N TYR A 188 24.43 -3.77 -33.02
CA TYR A 188 23.95 -2.56 -33.70
C TYR A 188 24.62 -1.26 -33.21
N LEU A 189 25.94 -1.14 -33.42
CA LEU A 189 26.68 0.12 -33.17
C LEU A 189 26.45 1.22 -34.22
N ASP A 190 25.70 0.98 -35.31
CA ASP A 190 25.68 1.89 -36.48
C ASP A 190 24.30 2.22 -37.07
N SER A 191 23.17 1.76 -36.51
CA SER A 191 21.84 2.18 -37.00
C SER A 191 21.12 3.09 -36.01
N LEU A 192 20.87 4.33 -36.44
CA LEU A 192 19.99 5.31 -35.77
C LEU A 192 18.52 4.84 -35.61
N SER A 193 18.20 3.64 -36.08
CA SER A 193 16.98 2.90 -35.77
C SER A 193 17.36 1.80 -34.78
N TRP A 194 17.05 1.99 -33.50
CA TRP A 194 17.09 0.90 -32.53
C TRP A 194 15.92 -0.03 -32.88
N PRO A 195 16.16 -1.24 -33.39
CA PRO A 195 15.06 -2.16 -33.68
C PRO A 195 14.29 -2.47 -32.40
N ASP A 196 13.00 -2.77 -32.53
CA ASP A 196 12.09 -3.22 -31.47
C ASP A 196 12.79 -4.20 -30.52
N ARG A 197 13.27 -3.67 -29.38
CA ARG A 197 13.93 -4.50 -28.37
C ARG A 197 12.85 -5.23 -27.60
N PRO A 198 12.83 -6.57 -27.63
CA PRO A 198 11.80 -7.29 -26.92
C PRO A 198 12.00 -7.10 -25.42
N PHE A 199 10.90 -6.82 -24.73
CA PHE A 199 10.86 -6.64 -23.30
C PHE A 199 10.12 -7.81 -22.67
N TYR A 200 10.61 -8.25 -21.52
CA TYR A 200 10.12 -9.46 -20.85
C TYR A 200 9.88 -9.19 -19.36
N ILE A 201 8.89 -9.90 -18.80
CA ILE A 201 8.67 -9.93 -17.35
C ILE A 201 8.70 -11.39 -16.90
N ASP A 202 9.77 -11.81 -16.23
CA ASP A 202 9.89 -13.16 -15.68
C ASP A 202 9.29 -13.26 -14.28
N LEU A 203 8.54 -14.32 -14.03
CA LEU A 203 7.85 -14.63 -12.78
C LEU A 203 8.51 -15.84 -12.11
N LYS A 204 9.13 -15.61 -10.95
CA LYS A 204 9.83 -16.64 -10.18
C LYS A 204 9.28 -16.75 -8.76
N ALA A 205 9.57 -17.89 -8.14
CA ALA A 205 9.33 -18.09 -6.72
C ALA A 205 10.40 -17.43 -5.86
N LEU A 206 10.06 -16.80 -4.74
CA LEU A 206 11.05 -16.23 -3.81
C LEU A 206 11.84 -17.30 -3.05
N ASP A 207 11.26 -18.48 -2.85
CA ASP A 207 11.86 -19.62 -2.16
C ASP A 207 12.53 -20.65 -3.10
N GLY A 208 12.43 -20.49 -4.42
CA GLY A 208 13.01 -21.39 -5.43
C GLY A 208 13.69 -20.67 -6.59
N ASP A 209 14.51 -21.35 -7.40
CA ASP A 209 15.10 -20.77 -8.64
C ASP A 209 14.17 -20.96 -9.86
N GLY A 210 13.02 -21.60 -9.67
CA GLY A 210 12.10 -21.98 -10.73
C GLY A 210 11.00 -20.95 -11.01
N VAL A 211 10.23 -21.26 -12.05
CA VAL A 211 8.97 -20.58 -12.38
C VAL A 211 8.03 -20.63 -11.18
N HIS A 212 7.34 -19.53 -10.92
CA HIS A 212 6.35 -19.49 -9.85
C HIS A 212 5.26 -20.56 -10.08
N PRO A 213 4.95 -21.43 -9.11
CA PRO A 213 4.07 -22.59 -9.32
C PRO A 213 2.63 -22.23 -9.68
N GLN A 214 2.19 -21.02 -9.34
CA GLN A 214 0.86 -20.52 -9.68
C GLN A 214 0.84 -19.66 -10.96
N ALA A 215 1.99 -19.37 -11.56
CA ALA A 215 2.01 -18.53 -12.76
C ALA A 215 1.54 -19.31 -13.99
N ALA A 216 0.81 -18.64 -14.88
CA ALA A 216 0.36 -19.22 -16.13
C ALA A 216 1.53 -19.63 -17.05
N GLY A 217 2.68 -18.99 -16.87
CA GLY A 217 3.94 -19.31 -17.51
C GLY A 217 5.09 -18.54 -16.87
N GLN A 218 6.31 -18.79 -17.34
CA GLN A 218 7.50 -18.13 -16.82
C GLN A 218 7.52 -16.64 -17.13
N THR A 219 7.15 -16.27 -18.34
CA THR A 219 7.35 -14.91 -18.87
C THR A 219 6.01 -14.33 -19.27
N LEU A 220 5.75 -13.09 -18.85
CA LEU A 220 4.67 -12.27 -19.40
C LEU A 220 5.20 -11.53 -20.63
N PHE A 221 4.45 -11.64 -21.72
CA PHE A 221 4.81 -11.01 -22.98
C PHE A 221 4.12 -9.65 -23.08
N LEU A 222 4.92 -8.63 -23.36
CA LEU A 222 4.42 -7.33 -23.73
C LEU A 222 3.83 -7.39 -25.13
N SER A 223 2.76 -6.62 -25.34
CA SER A 223 2.24 -6.43 -26.69
C SER A 223 3.26 -5.65 -27.52
N GLU A 224 3.31 -5.90 -28.84
CA GLU A 224 4.21 -5.18 -29.75
C GLU A 224 4.02 -3.67 -29.55
N LEU A 225 5.10 -3.01 -29.12
CA LEU A 225 5.19 -1.56 -28.94
C LEU A 225 5.90 -0.99 -30.14
N ASP A 226 5.35 0.07 -30.71
CA ASP A 226 6.05 0.85 -31.71
C ASP A 226 7.29 1.52 -31.06
N ASP A 227 8.49 1.19 -31.54
CA ASP A 227 9.79 1.88 -31.34
C ASP A 227 9.92 2.72 -30.05
N CYS A 228 10.05 2.05 -28.89
CA CYS A 228 10.22 2.71 -27.59
C CYS A 228 11.72 2.82 -27.22
N GLN A 229 12.30 4.03 -27.23
CA GLN A 229 13.70 4.28 -26.87
C GLN A 229 13.81 5.00 -25.51
N ASP A 230 14.69 4.59 -24.60
CA ASP A 230 14.88 5.27 -23.30
C ASP A 230 13.60 5.44 -22.44
N SER A 231 12.87 4.35 -22.22
CA SER A 231 11.70 4.37 -21.36
C SER A 231 12.01 4.14 -19.89
N SER A 232 11.34 4.90 -19.02
CA SER A 232 11.22 4.55 -17.61
C SER A 232 10.21 3.41 -17.48
N PHE A 233 10.54 2.41 -16.66
CA PHE A 233 9.67 1.27 -16.40
C PHE A 233 9.28 1.25 -14.92
N LYS A 234 7.99 1.03 -14.67
CA LYS A 234 7.47 0.79 -13.33
C LYS A 234 6.65 -0.48 -13.30
N LEU A 235 7.13 -1.47 -12.54
CA LEU A 235 6.41 -2.72 -12.31
C LEU A 235 5.71 -2.67 -10.96
N GLN A 236 4.41 -2.98 -10.95
CA GLN A 236 3.64 -3.15 -9.71
C GLN A 236 2.76 -4.39 -9.83
N GLY A 237 2.37 -4.95 -8.69
CA GLY A 237 1.39 -6.03 -8.64
C GLY A 237 0.44 -5.89 -7.46
N LEU A 238 -0.73 -6.49 -7.61
CA LEU A 238 -1.74 -6.60 -6.57
C LEU A 238 -2.54 -7.89 -6.77
N GLY A 239 -2.40 -8.84 -5.85
CA GLY A 239 -3.07 -10.12 -5.95
C GLY A 239 -2.71 -10.84 -7.25
N ARG A 240 -3.72 -11.21 -8.04
CA ARG A 240 -3.51 -11.87 -9.34
C ARG A 240 -3.09 -10.93 -10.47
N HIS A 241 -3.03 -9.62 -10.24
CA HIS A 241 -2.69 -8.66 -11.28
C HIS A 241 -1.22 -8.23 -11.16
N ILE A 242 -0.52 -8.22 -12.28
CA ILE A 242 0.76 -7.53 -12.46
C ILE A 242 0.54 -6.48 -13.53
N ALA A 243 1.12 -5.30 -13.37
CA ALA A 243 1.10 -4.28 -14.39
C ALA A 243 2.47 -3.65 -14.57
N ILE A 244 2.77 -3.29 -15.81
CA ILE A 244 3.93 -2.52 -16.17
C ILE A 244 3.48 -1.22 -16.83
N GLN A 245 4.02 -0.12 -16.33
CA GLN A 245 3.96 1.17 -16.99
C GLN A 245 5.29 1.40 -17.71
N CYS A 246 5.22 1.89 -18.93
CA CYS A 246 6.38 2.46 -19.61
C CYS A 246 6.05 3.85 -20.17
N GLY A 247 6.95 4.81 -19.95
CA GLY A 247 6.88 6.17 -20.51
C GLY A 247 7.95 6.42 -21.55
N PHE A 248 7.62 7.09 -22.65
CA PHE A 248 8.50 7.41 -23.79
C PHE A 248 8.02 8.65 -24.57
N CYS A 249 8.86 9.69 -24.68
CA CYS A 249 8.65 10.84 -25.57
C CYS A 249 7.22 11.44 -25.54
N GLY A 250 6.67 11.69 -24.35
CA GLY A 250 5.30 12.18 -24.19
C GLY A 250 4.21 11.14 -24.50
N MET A 251 4.57 9.86 -24.61
CA MET A 251 3.61 8.77 -24.65
C MET A 251 3.86 7.88 -23.44
N TRP A 252 2.80 7.48 -22.77
CA TRP A 252 2.90 6.42 -21.79
C TRP A 252 1.83 5.39 -22.04
N TRP A 253 2.14 4.18 -21.61
CA TRP A 253 1.22 3.09 -21.69
C TRP A 253 1.36 2.20 -20.47
N LEU A 254 0.29 1.48 -20.18
CA LEU A 254 0.17 0.60 -19.04
C LEU A 254 -0.49 -0.69 -19.52
N GLN A 255 0.18 -1.82 -19.27
CA GLN A 255 -0.36 -3.14 -19.57
C GLN A 255 -0.53 -3.94 -18.28
N ILE A 256 -1.65 -4.64 -18.17
CA ILE A 256 -2.06 -5.35 -16.94
C ILE A 256 -2.34 -6.82 -17.26
N TRP A 257 -1.67 -7.76 -16.59
CA TRP A 257 -1.88 -9.20 -16.75
C TRP A 257 -2.61 -9.79 -15.54
N ASP A 258 -3.44 -10.81 -15.77
CA ASP A 258 -3.78 -11.81 -14.75
C ASP A 258 -2.70 -12.90 -14.81
N TRP A 259 -1.64 -12.73 -14.03
CA TRP A 259 -0.41 -13.52 -14.15
C TRP A 259 -0.61 -15.00 -13.80
N GLN A 260 -1.68 -15.33 -13.08
CA GLN A 260 -2.04 -16.70 -12.72
C GLN A 260 -2.75 -17.44 -13.84
N HIS A 261 -3.45 -16.72 -14.72
CA HIS A 261 -4.31 -17.31 -15.74
C HIS A 261 -3.83 -17.05 -17.18
N SER A 262 -2.97 -16.05 -17.42
CA SER A 262 -2.52 -15.69 -18.76
C SER A 262 -1.09 -15.13 -18.77
N THR A 263 -0.33 -15.47 -19.81
CA THR A 263 0.99 -14.87 -20.12
C THR A 263 0.89 -13.68 -21.09
N THR A 264 -0.29 -13.47 -21.67
CA THR A 264 -0.58 -12.37 -22.61
C THR A 264 -1.67 -11.48 -22.03
N SER A 265 -1.70 -10.21 -22.45
CA SER A 265 -2.76 -9.30 -22.04
C SER A 265 -3.15 -8.35 -23.17
N ASN A 266 -4.45 -8.14 -23.34
CA ASN A 266 -5.01 -7.08 -24.18
C ASN A 266 -5.49 -5.88 -23.35
N SER A 267 -5.29 -5.92 -22.04
CA SER A 267 -5.58 -4.83 -21.11
C SER A 267 -4.46 -3.82 -21.19
N ILE A 268 -4.57 -2.95 -22.19
CA ILE A 268 -3.59 -1.92 -22.53
C ILE A 268 -4.27 -0.56 -22.50
N ILE A 269 -3.66 0.36 -21.78
CA ILE A 269 -3.98 1.77 -21.78
C ILE A 269 -2.81 2.51 -22.40
N SER A 270 -3.10 3.48 -23.26
CA SER A 270 -2.10 4.36 -23.86
C SER A 270 -2.63 5.78 -23.86
N TYR A 271 -1.79 6.73 -23.48
CA TYR A 271 -2.10 8.15 -23.54
C TYR A 271 -0.92 8.91 -24.14
N THR A 272 -1.23 9.89 -24.97
CA THR A 272 -0.28 10.88 -25.45
C THR A 272 -0.35 12.08 -24.49
N SER A 273 0.69 12.27 -23.68
CA SER A 273 0.92 13.49 -22.93
C SER A 273 1.69 14.49 -23.81
N SER A 274 1.33 15.78 -23.74
CA SER A 274 2.15 16.81 -24.37
C SER A 274 3.44 17.11 -23.60
N ASP A 275 3.48 16.68 -22.33
CA ASP A 275 4.47 17.08 -21.36
C ASP A 275 5.24 15.84 -20.91
N ASP A 276 6.55 15.99 -20.65
CA ASP A 276 7.42 14.98 -20.05
C ASP A 276 7.09 14.75 -18.56
N SER A 277 5.81 14.68 -18.22
CA SER A 277 5.34 14.46 -16.88
C SER A 277 5.65 13.04 -16.43
N ASP A 278 6.24 12.89 -15.25
CA ASP A 278 6.34 11.58 -14.60
C ASP A 278 4.91 11.06 -14.32
N GLU A 279 4.42 10.17 -15.19
CA GLU A 279 3.18 9.46 -14.91
C GLU A 279 3.42 8.37 -13.88
N ASP A 280 2.40 8.05 -13.11
CA ASP A 280 2.44 6.94 -12.16
C ASP A 280 1.10 6.22 -12.15
N PHE A 281 1.04 5.04 -11.57
CA PHE A 281 -0.19 4.31 -11.32
C PHE A 281 -0.16 3.61 -9.97
N CYS A 282 -1.32 3.22 -9.47
CA CYS A 282 -1.44 2.34 -8.32
C CYS A 282 -2.71 1.51 -8.39
N PHE A 283 -2.65 0.27 -7.92
CA PHE A 283 -3.87 -0.50 -7.72
C PHE A 283 -4.61 -0.01 -6.46
N LEU A 284 -5.90 0.26 -6.61
CA LEU A 284 -6.79 0.54 -5.48
C LEU A 284 -7.38 -0.74 -4.90
N GLY A 285 -7.54 -1.77 -5.72
CA GLY A 285 -8.12 -3.06 -5.39
C GLY A 285 -7.95 -4.01 -6.56
N ASN A 286 -8.51 -5.22 -6.46
CA ASN A 286 -8.41 -6.21 -7.54
C ASN A 286 -9.18 -5.80 -8.80
N ASP A 287 -10.13 -4.89 -8.70
CA ASP A 287 -10.99 -4.46 -9.81
C ASP A 287 -10.71 -3.02 -10.25
N ARG A 288 -9.84 -2.27 -9.57
CA ARG A 288 -9.65 -0.83 -9.81
C ARG A 288 -8.21 -0.40 -9.63
N PHE A 289 -7.81 0.59 -10.42
CA PHE A 289 -6.53 1.28 -10.28
C PHE A 289 -6.66 2.74 -10.66
N LEU A 290 -5.73 3.54 -10.16
CA LEU A 290 -5.54 4.93 -10.56
C LEU A 290 -4.33 5.05 -11.46
N THR A 291 -4.41 5.95 -12.42
CA THR A 291 -3.22 6.52 -13.06
C THR A 291 -3.17 8.00 -12.79
N ILE A 292 -1.96 8.54 -12.77
CA ILE A 292 -1.66 9.93 -12.52
C ILE A 292 -1.10 10.48 -13.82
N SER A 293 -1.83 11.38 -14.45
CA SER A 293 -1.37 12.05 -15.66
C SER A 293 -1.86 13.50 -15.64
N ASN A 294 -1.01 14.45 -16.01
CA ASN A 294 -1.37 15.87 -16.06
C ASN A 294 -2.05 16.37 -14.77
N LEU A 295 -1.50 15.98 -13.62
CA LEU A 295 -2.01 16.35 -12.29
C LEU A 295 -3.45 15.89 -12.01
N ASN A 296 -3.92 14.82 -12.65
CA ASN A 296 -5.23 14.27 -12.35
C ASN A 296 -5.15 12.78 -12.01
N PHE A 297 -6.07 12.32 -11.18
CA PHE A 297 -6.26 10.89 -10.96
C PHE A 297 -7.31 10.34 -11.92
N ASN A 298 -6.87 9.51 -12.86
CA ASN A 298 -7.75 8.77 -13.75
C ASN A 298 -8.07 7.42 -13.11
N LEU A 299 -9.36 7.18 -12.86
CA LEU A 299 -9.83 5.91 -12.29
C LEU A 299 -10.26 4.96 -13.40
N PHE A 300 -9.78 3.72 -13.32
CA PHE A 300 -10.13 2.65 -14.24
C PHE A 300 -10.70 1.44 -13.51
N LEU A 301 -11.58 0.70 -14.20
CA LEU A 301 -12.16 -0.58 -13.80
C LEU A 301 -11.55 -1.71 -14.62
N ILE A 302 -11.10 -2.75 -13.94
CA ILE A 302 -10.64 -4.02 -14.51
C ILE A 302 -11.76 -5.04 -14.35
N GLU A 303 -12.63 -5.16 -15.36
CA GLU A 303 -13.63 -6.23 -15.41
C GLU A 303 -13.01 -7.54 -15.88
N ASP A 304 -12.20 -7.45 -16.93
CA ASP A 304 -11.51 -8.57 -17.57
C ASP A 304 -10.20 -8.07 -18.19
N VAL A 305 -9.08 -8.72 -17.85
CA VAL A 305 -7.75 -8.40 -18.41
C VAL A 305 -7.61 -8.77 -19.89
N SER A 306 -8.59 -9.52 -20.45
CA SER A 306 -8.68 -9.77 -21.89
C SER A 306 -9.20 -8.57 -22.68
N GLN A 307 -9.64 -7.51 -21.99
CA GLN A 307 -10.17 -6.29 -22.57
C GLN A 307 -9.44 -5.06 -22.02
N LYS A 308 -9.53 -3.95 -22.76
CA LYS A 308 -9.05 -2.65 -22.29
C LYS A 308 -9.79 -2.25 -21.00
N PRO A 309 -9.10 -1.77 -19.94
CA PRO A 309 -9.77 -1.30 -18.74
C PRO A 309 -10.76 -0.16 -19.04
N THR A 310 -11.89 -0.16 -18.34
CA THR A 310 -12.93 0.84 -18.53
C THR A 310 -12.59 2.09 -17.73
N PHE A 311 -12.39 3.23 -18.40
CA PHE A 311 -12.24 4.52 -17.75
C PHE A 311 -13.55 4.91 -17.03
N LEU A 312 -13.46 5.22 -15.73
CA LEU A 312 -14.61 5.56 -14.90
C LEU A 312 -14.76 7.08 -14.69
N ALA A 313 -13.68 7.76 -14.31
CA ALA A 313 -13.70 9.18 -13.98
C ALA A 313 -12.29 9.78 -13.96
N ASN A 314 -12.20 11.09 -14.23
CA ASN A 314 -11.00 11.90 -14.04
C ASN A 314 -11.19 12.83 -12.83
N PHE A 315 -10.33 12.73 -11.81
CA PHE A 315 -10.39 13.53 -10.59
C PHE A 315 -9.33 14.63 -10.65
N LEU A 316 -9.79 15.88 -10.79
CA LEU A 316 -8.89 17.03 -10.91
C LEU A 316 -8.23 17.37 -9.57
N LEU A 317 -6.91 17.57 -9.55
CA LEU A 317 -6.18 18.08 -8.39
C LEU A 317 -6.20 19.62 -8.39
N PRO A 318 -6.03 20.27 -7.23
CA PRO A 318 -6.16 21.72 -7.09
C PRO A 318 -4.88 22.48 -7.46
N ILE A 319 -4.14 22.03 -8.48
CA ILE A 319 -2.78 22.46 -8.79
C ILE A 319 -2.53 22.48 -10.28
N SER A 320 -1.66 23.40 -10.73
CA SER A 320 -1.46 23.67 -12.16
C SER A 320 -0.09 23.25 -12.69
N GLU A 321 0.96 23.17 -11.86
CA GLU A 321 2.31 22.83 -12.33
C GLU A 321 2.80 21.43 -11.91
N LEU A 322 3.57 20.82 -12.81
CA LEU A 322 3.95 19.41 -12.79
C LEU A 322 4.69 19.02 -11.52
N ILE A 323 4.16 17.98 -10.89
CA ILE A 323 4.59 17.46 -9.61
C ILE A 323 4.88 15.98 -9.78
N TYR A 324 6.13 15.60 -9.49
CA TYR A 324 6.48 14.21 -9.27
C TYR A 324 5.79 13.72 -7.99
N ILE A 325 5.04 12.63 -8.12
CA ILE A 325 4.39 11.94 -7.01
C ILE A 325 5.27 10.77 -6.59
N ASP A 326 5.93 10.90 -5.44
CA ASP A 326 6.99 9.95 -5.03
C ASP A 326 6.47 8.62 -4.45
N TYR A 327 5.18 8.58 -4.08
CA TYR A 327 4.62 7.40 -3.45
C TYR A 327 3.13 7.37 -3.69
N VAL A 328 2.62 6.26 -4.24
CA VAL A 328 1.20 5.96 -4.33
C VAL A 328 1.04 4.46 -4.10
N GLY A 329 0.86 4.04 -2.86
CA GLY A 329 0.60 2.62 -2.63
C GLY A 329 0.22 2.27 -1.20
N PRO A 330 -0.77 1.39 -0.99
CA PRO A 330 -0.84 0.62 0.23
C PRO A 330 0.27 -0.43 0.19
N THR A 331 1.24 -0.38 1.12
CA THR A 331 2.30 -1.39 1.24
C THR A 331 1.81 -2.78 1.64
N ASP A 332 0.56 -2.89 2.14
CA ASP A 332 0.16 -4.02 2.99
C ASP A 332 -0.96 -4.89 2.40
N ASP A 333 -1.27 -4.77 1.11
CA ASP A 333 -2.48 -5.40 0.57
C ASP A 333 -2.25 -6.31 -0.62
N ILE A 334 -1.34 -7.23 -0.42
CA ILE A 334 -1.30 -8.40 -1.26
C ILE A 334 -2.56 -9.23 -0.96
N ALA A 335 -3.49 -9.31 -1.91
CA ALA A 335 -4.57 -10.29 -1.83
C ALA A 335 -3.95 -11.69 -1.82
N HIS A 336 -3.91 -12.32 -0.64
CA HIS A 336 -3.22 -13.58 -0.45
C HIS A 336 -3.88 -14.70 -1.25
N GLY A 337 -3.10 -15.36 -2.12
CA GLY A 337 -3.47 -16.63 -2.71
C GLY A 337 -3.56 -17.72 -1.63
N PRO A 338 -4.52 -18.67 -1.72
CA PRO A 338 -4.83 -19.60 -0.63
C PRO A 338 -3.80 -20.71 -0.36
N GLN A 339 -2.65 -20.76 -1.03
CA GLN A 339 -1.90 -22.02 -1.14
C GLN A 339 -0.43 -22.05 -0.70
N LEU A 340 0.28 -20.93 -0.59
CA LEU A 340 1.74 -20.95 -0.33
C LEU A 340 2.20 -19.81 0.59
N GLN A 341 1.48 -19.55 1.68
CA GLN A 341 2.03 -18.69 2.73
C GLN A 341 3.16 -19.42 3.45
N MET A 342 4.34 -18.79 3.52
CA MET A 342 5.34 -19.16 4.51
C MET A 342 4.69 -19.11 5.90
N GLU A 343 4.78 -20.19 6.67
CA GLU A 343 4.06 -20.37 7.94
C GLU A 343 4.31 -19.28 9.00
N ALA A 344 5.34 -18.45 8.81
CA ALA A 344 5.86 -17.56 9.84
C ALA A 344 4.90 -16.43 10.24
N HIS A 345 4.10 -15.87 9.32
CA HIS A 345 3.26 -14.70 9.61
C HIS A 345 1.93 -14.72 8.86
N GLN A 346 1.07 -15.72 9.12
CA GLN A 346 -0.29 -15.70 8.57
C GLN A 346 -1.10 -14.57 9.22
N THR A 347 -1.37 -13.51 8.46
CA THR A 347 -2.25 -12.43 8.87
C THR A 347 -3.69 -12.94 8.95
N LEU A 348 -4.41 -12.55 10.01
CA LEU A 348 -5.81 -12.91 10.20
C LEU A 348 -6.77 -11.94 9.48
N TRP A 349 -6.24 -10.83 8.98
CA TRP A 349 -6.98 -9.75 8.36
C TRP A 349 -6.05 -8.96 7.43
N THR A 350 -6.64 -8.27 6.47
CA THR A 350 -5.99 -7.42 5.47
C THR A 350 -6.72 -6.08 5.43
N SER A 351 -6.15 -5.02 4.86
CA SER A 351 -6.85 -3.73 4.84
C SER A 351 -7.93 -3.75 3.78
N ASP A 352 -9.09 -3.21 4.10
CA ASP A 352 -10.17 -3.06 3.13
C ASP A 352 -9.77 -2.00 2.09
N PRO A 353 -9.66 -2.33 0.79
CA PRO A 353 -9.31 -1.38 -0.24
C PRO A 353 -10.20 -0.15 -0.32
N GLU A 354 -11.47 -0.25 0.10
CA GLU A 354 -12.37 0.90 0.16
C GLU A 354 -12.02 1.89 1.30
N HIS A 355 -11.29 1.44 2.32
CA HIS A 355 -11.06 2.19 3.54
C HIS A 355 -9.58 2.52 3.79
N ARG A 356 -8.74 2.37 2.77
CA ARG A 356 -7.31 2.75 2.80
C ARG A 356 -7.11 4.25 2.62
N ILE A 357 -5.89 4.67 2.93
CA ILE A 357 -5.37 6.00 2.60
C ILE A 357 -4.42 5.87 1.41
N LEU A 358 -4.77 6.58 0.34
CA LEU A 358 -3.84 6.94 -0.70
C LEU A 358 -3.01 8.11 -0.19
N PHE A 359 -1.70 7.99 -0.21
CA PHE A 359 -0.83 9.08 0.22
C PHE A 359 0.08 9.45 -0.90
N PHE A 360 0.26 10.75 -1.15
CA PHE A 360 1.18 11.25 -2.16
C PHE A 360 1.86 12.54 -1.68
N VAL A 361 3.08 12.77 -2.16
CA VAL A 361 3.89 13.96 -1.83
C VAL A 361 4.12 14.75 -3.10
N MET A 362 4.08 16.08 -2.96
CA MET A 362 4.28 17.04 -4.03
C MET A 362 5.61 17.76 -3.83
N ASN A 363 6.60 17.49 -4.69
CA ASN A 363 7.98 17.91 -4.47
C ASN A 363 8.22 19.43 -4.48
N LEU A 364 7.65 20.17 -5.45
CA LEU A 364 7.93 21.61 -5.62
C LEU A 364 7.51 22.44 -4.40
N HIS A 365 6.36 22.11 -3.83
CA HIS A 365 5.82 22.81 -2.68
C HIS A 365 6.12 22.13 -1.37
N SER A 366 6.63 20.90 -1.45
CA SER A 366 6.79 20.05 -0.30
C SER A 366 5.41 20.02 0.39
N VAL A 367 4.45 19.32 -0.18
CA VAL A 367 3.12 19.15 0.43
C VAL A 367 2.75 17.70 0.33
N ALA A 368 2.24 17.13 1.42
CA ALA A 368 1.74 15.77 1.38
C ALA A 368 0.23 15.72 1.56
N PHE A 369 -0.42 14.80 0.85
CA PHE A 369 -1.86 14.60 0.91
C PHE A 369 -2.17 13.15 1.27
N ALA A 370 -3.01 12.96 2.27
CA ALA A 370 -3.69 11.70 2.55
C ALA A 370 -5.12 11.77 2.00
N VAL A 371 -5.46 10.92 1.05
CA VAL A 371 -6.78 10.83 0.41
C VAL A 371 -7.44 9.51 0.81
N SER A 372 -8.68 9.58 1.27
CA SER A 372 -9.48 8.38 1.51
C SER A 372 -9.82 7.72 0.18
N THR A 373 -9.39 6.47 0.00
CA THR A 373 -9.67 5.68 -1.20
C THR A 373 -11.17 5.46 -1.45
N LYS A 374 -12.00 5.54 -0.40
CA LYS A 374 -13.46 5.44 -0.46
C LYS A 374 -14.08 6.32 -1.55
N VAL A 375 -13.52 7.50 -1.79
CA VAL A 375 -14.01 8.43 -2.84
C VAL A 375 -14.00 7.79 -4.24
N PHE A 376 -13.09 6.86 -4.49
CA PHE A 376 -12.94 6.14 -5.75
C PHE A 376 -13.84 4.90 -5.85
N PHE A 377 -14.40 4.43 -4.73
CA PHE A 377 -15.32 3.28 -4.67
C PHE A 377 -16.80 3.70 -4.62
N ASP A 378 -17.10 4.90 -4.09
CA ASP A 378 -18.45 5.45 -4.02
C ASP A 378 -19.07 5.78 -5.40
N LEU A 379 -18.26 5.74 -6.48
CA LEU A 379 -18.73 5.96 -7.84
C LEU A 379 -19.58 4.78 -8.34
N ASP A 380 -20.78 5.09 -8.80
CA ASP A 380 -21.67 4.14 -9.47
C ASP A 380 -21.16 3.93 -10.91
N PRO A 381 -20.61 2.75 -11.25
CA PRO A 381 -20.03 2.49 -12.56
C PRO A 381 -21.08 2.51 -13.68
N PHE A 382 -22.37 2.47 -13.35
CA PHE A 382 -23.47 2.45 -14.32
C PHE A 382 -24.13 3.81 -14.55
N LYS A 383 -23.71 4.86 -13.82
CA LYS A 383 -24.09 6.24 -14.16
C LYS A 383 -23.17 6.75 -15.25
N GLU A 384 -23.72 7.58 -16.14
CA GLU A 384 -22.98 8.19 -17.25
C GLU A 384 -21.60 8.67 -16.79
N THR A 385 -20.55 8.23 -17.49
CA THR A 385 -19.15 8.55 -17.22
C THR A 385 -19.01 10.05 -16.98
N LEU A 386 -18.61 10.43 -15.76
CA LEU A 386 -18.29 11.81 -15.45
C LEU A 386 -16.92 12.10 -16.07
N GLU A 387 -16.89 12.92 -17.11
CA GLU A 387 -15.65 13.22 -17.85
C GLU A 387 -14.61 13.84 -16.92
N GLU A 388 -15.01 14.73 -15.99
CA GLU A 388 -14.12 15.37 -15.02
C GLU A 388 -14.85 15.70 -13.71
N ILE A 389 -14.23 15.36 -12.57
CA ILE A 389 -14.73 15.67 -11.23
C ILE A 389 -13.80 16.73 -10.61
N PRO A 390 -14.24 17.99 -10.50
CA PRO A 390 -13.42 19.08 -9.98
C PRO A 390 -13.12 18.89 -8.49
N TRP A 391 -11.93 19.33 -8.07
CA TRP A 391 -11.43 19.19 -6.71
C TRP A 391 -12.44 19.61 -5.65
N GLU A 392 -13.17 20.71 -5.85
CA GLU A 392 -14.12 21.27 -4.88
C GLU A 392 -15.24 20.29 -4.51
N LEU A 393 -15.56 19.34 -5.39
CA LEU A 393 -16.60 18.35 -5.17
C LEU A 393 -16.10 17.11 -4.42
N TRP A 394 -14.86 16.67 -4.67
CA TRP A 394 -14.37 15.39 -4.16
C TRP A 394 -13.22 15.54 -3.15
N GLY A 395 -12.34 16.52 -3.29
CA GLY A 395 -11.09 16.65 -2.54
C GLY A 395 -11.26 17.09 -1.08
N PRO A 396 -11.82 18.28 -0.79
CA PRO A 396 -11.83 18.84 0.57
C PRO A 396 -12.35 17.92 1.70
N PRO A 397 -13.44 17.14 1.53
CA PRO A 397 -13.91 16.25 2.58
C PRO A 397 -13.15 14.91 2.66
N ASN A 398 -12.49 14.50 1.58
CA ASN A 398 -11.84 13.18 1.46
C ASN A 398 -10.33 13.25 1.56
N THR A 399 -9.75 14.44 1.70
CA THR A 399 -8.32 14.65 1.75
C THR A 399 -7.90 15.32 3.06
N ARG A 400 -6.67 15.06 3.48
CA ARG A 400 -5.93 15.80 4.51
C ARG A 400 -4.58 16.24 3.95
N ALA A 401 -4.32 17.54 3.98
CA ALA A 401 -3.03 18.12 3.63
C ALA A 401 -2.11 18.25 4.86
N PHE A 402 -0.82 17.98 4.66
CA PHE A 402 0.25 18.05 5.65
C PHE A 402 1.43 18.91 5.18
N ASN A 403 2.13 19.48 6.15
CA ASN A 403 3.39 20.18 5.93
C ASN A 403 4.54 19.16 5.72
N PRO A 404 5.57 19.45 4.93
CA PRO A 404 6.47 18.45 4.34
C PRO A 404 7.80 18.30 5.03
N GLU A 405 8.04 19.01 6.12
CA GLU A 405 9.31 18.96 6.84
C GLU A 405 9.44 17.63 7.62
N SER A 406 8.92 16.55 7.05
CA SER A 406 8.74 15.27 7.68
C SER A 406 8.80 14.17 6.62
N SER A 407 9.38 13.05 7.01
CA SER A 407 9.19 11.83 6.25
C SER A 407 7.87 11.18 6.65
N PHE A 408 7.30 10.45 5.72
CA PHE A 408 6.06 9.71 5.91
C PHE A 408 6.24 8.23 5.64
N GLY A 409 5.40 7.41 6.26
CA GLY A 409 5.19 5.99 5.94
C GLY A 409 3.70 5.70 6.05
N VAL A 410 3.15 4.83 5.21
CA VAL A 410 1.70 4.59 5.15
C VAL A 410 1.41 3.11 5.18
N VAL A 411 0.46 2.71 6.01
CA VAL A 411 -0.02 1.33 6.13
C VAL A 411 -1.53 1.31 6.29
N GLY A 412 -2.23 0.70 5.34
CA GLY A 412 -3.69 0.63 5.32
C GLY A 412 -4.35 2.01 5.44
N ASN A 413 -4.90 2.32 6.62
CA ASN A 413 -5.54 3.60 6.93
C ASN A 413 -4.76 4.47 7.93
N ARG A 414 -3.47 4.20 8.11
CA ARG A 414 -2.59 4.93 9.03
C ARG A 414 -1.46 5.59 8.27
N VAL A 415 -1.16 6.82 8.66
CA VAL A 415 0.01 7.57 8.19
C VAL A 415 0.93 7.82 9.37
N PHE A 416 2.20 7.52 9.19
CA PHE A 416 3.27 7.80 10.14
C PHE A 416 4.04 9.01 9.64
N GLN A 417 4.41 9.89 10.55
CA GLN A 417 5.18 11.10 10.25
C GLN A 417 6.33 11.25 11.24
N ALA A 418 7.53 11.48 10.73
CA ALA A 418 8.69 11.87 11.53
C ALA A 418 8.88 13.38 11.40
N ALA A 419 8.40 14.13 12.39
CA ALA A 419 8.50 15.59 12.38
C ALA A 419 9.71 16.06 13.17
N ARG A 420 10.44 17.02 12.61
CA ARG A 420 11.60 17.65 13.26
C ARG A 420 11.18 18.45 14.49
N VAL A 421 11.90 18.29 15.59
CA VAL A 421 11.71 19.10 16.81
C VAL A 421 12.50 20.40 16.67
N VAL A 422 11.78 21.50 16.43
CA VAL A 422 12.39 22.83 16.33
C VAL A 422 12.93 23.28 17.69
N GLY A 423 14.19 23.73 17.72
CA GLY A 423 14.81 24.33 18.91
C GLY A 423 15.60 23.37 19.81
N ALA A 424 15.79 22.12 19.42
CA ALA A 424 16.73 21.22 20.09
C ALA A 424 18.17 21.54 19.63
N THR A 425 18.95 22.20 20.48
CA THR A 425 20.41 22.26 20.34
C THR A 425 21.00 21.16 21.20
N ALA A 426 21.83 20.28 20.65
CA ALA A 426 22.53 19.29 21.46
C ALA A 426 23.52 19.99 22.40
N ASP A 427 23.67 19.45 23.62
CA ASP A 427 24.57 20.00 24.65
C ASP A 427 26.05 20.03 24.22
N ASP A 428 26.42 19.24 23.22
CA ASP A 428 27.78 19.16 22.66
C ASP A 428 28.04 20.14 21.50
N GLY A 429 27.05 20.98 21.15
CA GLY A 429 27.14 21.89 20.01
C GLY A 429 27.05 21.21 18.65
N SER A 430 26.83 19.89 18.59
CA SER A 430 26.50 19.20 17.36
C SER A 430 25.04 19.46 16.98
N ALA A 431 24.76 19.63 15.69
CA ALA A 431 23.41 19.85 15.20
C ALA A 431 22.65 18.52 15.05
N ALA A 432 22.66 17.66 16.07
CA ALA A 432 21.84 16.45 16.06
C ALA A 432 20.37 16.86 15.87
N THR A 433 19.74 16.31 14.84
CA THR A 433 18.34 16.64 14.55
C THR A 433 17.45 15.66 15.30
N GLU A 434 16.71 16.19 16.28
CA GLU A 434 15.71 15.41 16.99
C GLU A 434 14.42 15.34 16.17
N TYR A 435 13.83 14.14 16.13
CA TYR A 435 12.55 13.85 15.51
C TYR A 435 11.57 13.32 16.56
N ARG A 436 10.29 13.60 16.33
CA ARG A 436 9.16 12.95 17.01
C ARG A 436 8.34 12.19 15.98
N LEU A 437 7.84 11.04 16.38
CA LEU A 437 7.01 10.22 15.52
C LEU A 437 5.54 10.47 15.85
N TYR A 438 4.74 10.63 14.81
CA TYR A 438 3.30 10.83 14.87
C TYR A 438 2.65 9.68 14.11
N MET A 439 1.62 9.08 14.68
CA MET A 439 0.72 8.18 13.98
C MET A 439 -0.62 8.90 13.79
N MET A 440 -1.14 8.87 12.58
CA MET A 440 -2.40 9.45 12.17
C MET A 440 -3.31 8.31 11.69
N ASP A 441 -4.24 7.89 12.53
CA ASP A 441 -5.18 6.80 12.25
C ASP A 441 -6.49 7.39 11.68
N PHE A 442 -6.74 7.11 10.40
CA PHE A 442 -7.92 7.57 9.67
C PHE A 442 -9.11 6.59 9.78
N SER A 443 -9.02 5.54 10.60
CA SER A 443 -10.14 4.62 10.78
C SER A 443 -11.35 5.34 11.39
N PRO A 444 -12.57 5.10 10.87
CA PRO A 444 -13.79 5.66 11.46
C PRO A 444 -13.95 5.28 12.93
N LEU A 445 -13.49 4.08 13.31
CA LEU A 445 -13.54 3.60 14.68
C LEU A 445 -12.63 4.37 15.61
N ALA A 446 -11.39 4.69 15.20
CA ALA A 446 -10.48 5.51 15.99
C ALA A 446 -11.11 6.88 16.27
N VAL A 447 -11.63 7.53 15.22
CA VAL A 447 -12.26 8.86 15.32
C VAL A 447 -13.50 8.86 16.22
N GLN A 448 -14.27 7.76 16.27
CA GLN A 448 -15.50 7.62 17.06
C GLN A 448 -15.25 7.17 18.51
N ARG A 449 -14.40 6.17 18.74
CA ARG A 449 -14.29 5.44 20.02
C ARG A 449 -13.14 5.91 20.91
N ARG A 450 -12.86 7.22 20.96
CA ARG A 450 -11.76 7.78 21.78
C ARG A 450 -11.70 7.17 23.18
N GLN A 451 -10.78 6.22 23.42
CA GLN A 451 -10.53 5.63 24.75
C GLN A 451 -9.58 6.50 25.58
N GLY A 452 -9.56 7.81 25.33
CA GLY A 452 -8.64 8.75 25.98
C GLY A 452 -7.22 8.78 25.41
N GLN A 453 -6.86 7.88 24.48
CA GLN A 453 -5.56 7.88 23.79
C GLN A 453 -5.66 8.71 22.50
N GLY A 454 -4.72 9.65 22.32
CA GLY A 454 -4.64 10.53 21.16
C GLY A 454 -5.57 11.75 21.13
N ARG A 455 -5.29 12.62 20.16
CA ARG A 455 -6.06 13.82 19.81
C ARG A 455 -6.87 13.53 18.55
N VAL A 456 -8.19 13.73 18.61
CA VAL A 456 -9.03 13.67 17.41
C VAL A 456 -8.93 15.00 16.68
N VAL A 457 -8.47 14.97 15.43
CA VAL A 457 -8.34 16.14 14.56
C VAL A 457 -9.53 16.16 13.60
N LYS A 458 -10.40 17.16 13.74
CA LYS A 458 -11.60 17.35 12.90
C LYS A 458 -11.63 18.71 12.22
N GLU A 459 -10.88 19.66 12.77
CA GLU A 459 -10.64 20.95 12.17
C GLU A 459 -10.03 20.77 10.76
N PRO A 460 -10.42 21.61 9.79
CA PRO A 460 -9.77 21.62 8.48
C PRO A 460 -8.30 22.03 8.58
N SER A 461 -7.46 21.53 7.67
CA SER A 461 -6.11 22.05 7.43
C SER A 461 -6.11 22.87 6.15
N THR A 462 -5.46 24.04 6.18
CA THR A 462 -5.29 24.91 5.03
C THR A 462 -3.80 25.08 4.76
N ILE A 463 -3.41 24.83 3.51
CA ILE A 463 -2.06 25.07 2.99
C ILE A 463 -2.14 26.11 1.88
N VAL A 464 -1.02 26.74 1.56
CA VAL A 464 -0.91 27.67 0.43
C VAL A 464 -0.02 27.03 -0.63
N VAL A 465 -0.56 26.84 -1.83
CA VAL A 465 0.13 26.27 -3.00
C VAL A 465 -0.07 27.27 -4.14
N GLU A 466 1.00 27.71 -4.80
CA GLU A 466 0.92 28.65 -5.95
C GLU A 466 0.15 29.97 -5.66
N ASN A 467 0.14 30.42 -4.40
CA ASN A 467 -0.67 31.56 -3.89
C ASN A 467 -2.18 31.28 -3.74
N GLU A 468 -2.63 30.05 -3.99
CA GLU A 468 -3.98 29.59 -3.72
C GLU A 468 -4.04 28.86 -2.38
N SER A 469 -5.12 29.07 -1.62
CA SER A 469 -5.34 28.39 -0.36
C SER A 469 -6.15 27.12 -0.58
N ILE A 470 -5.56 25.95 -0.31
CA ILE A 470 -6.25 24.66 -0.39
C ILE A 470 -6.65 24.25 1.02
N THR A 471 -7.96 24.10 1.26
CA THR A 471 -8.52 23.63 2.53
C THR A 471 -9.01 22.19 2.42
N THR A 472 -8.60 21.35 3.37
CA THR A 472 -8.89 19.91 3.42
C THR A 472 -9.36 19.51 4.82
N SER A 473 -10.10 18.41 4.99
CA SER A 473 -10.83 18.15 6.25
C SER A 473 -11.02 16.68 6.65
N LEU A 474 -10.29 15.74 6.05
CA LEU A 474 -10.41 14.31 6.38
C LEU A 474 -10.00 14.04 7.85
N PRO A 475 -10.93 13.60 8.73
CA PRO A 475 -10.67 13.47 10.16
C PRO A 475 -9.77 12.27 10.48
N TYR A 476 -8.96 12.40 11.53
CA TYR A 476 -8.09 11.33 12.01
C TYR A 476 -7.84 11.41 13.52
N VAL A 477 -7.26 10.37 14.09
CA VAL A 477 -6.72 10.38 15.45
C VAL A 477 -5.20 10.48 15.37
N GLU A 478 -4.66 11.52 15.99
CA GLU A 478 -3.23 11.76 16.15
C GLU A 478 -2.76 11.15 17.46
N VAL A 479 -1.73 10.31 17.39
CA VAL A 479 -0.99 9.78 18.54
C VAL A 479 0.46 10.18 18.40
N LEU A 480 0.99 10.77 19.47
CA LEU A 480 2.38 11.22 19.54
C LEU A 480 3.22 10.16 20.26
N SER A 481 4.42 9.90 19.75
CA SER A 481 5.43 9.10 20.45
C SER A 481 5.90 9.80 21.73
N ASP A 482 6.00 9.05 22.84
CA ASP A 482 6.60 9.60 24.06
C ASP A 482 8.11 9.87 23.89
N GLY A 483 8.77 9.13 23.00
CA GLY A 483 10.19 9.25 22.70
C GLY A 483 10.54 10.41 21.76
N LYS A 484 11.76 10.93 21.93
CA LYS A 484 12.46 11.68 20.89
C LYS A 484 13.52 10.78 20.28
N TYR A 485 13.76 10.95 18.99
CA TYR A 485 14.71 10.15 18.26
C TYR A 485 15.75 11.05 17.61
N SER A 486 17.02 10.73 17.80
CA SER A 486 18.11 11.50 17.17
C SER A 486 18.46 10.86 15.83
N ALA A 487 18.56 11.69 14.80
CA ALA A 487 19.20 11.31 13.54
C ALA A 487 20.33 12.28 13.20
N ASP A 488 21.32 11.78 12.47
CA ASP A 488 22.39 12.62 11.94
C ASP A 488 21.80 13.69 11.02
N ALA A 489 22.35 14.91 11.05
CA ALA A 489 21.77 16.10 10.41
C ALA A 489 21.57 15.98 8.88
N HIS A 490 22.18 14.98 8.25
CA HIS A 490 22.12 14.73 6.81
C HIS A 490 21.18 13.59 6.43
N ASP A 491 20.54 12.94 7.40
CA ASP A 491 19.71 11.77 7.13
C ASP A 491 18.22 12.13 7.11
N VAL A 492 17.64 12.02 5.91
CA VAL A 492 16.19 11.94 5.75
C VAL A 492 15.74 10.63 6.38
N VAL A 493 14.98 10.73 7.46
CA VAL A 493 14.46 9.58 8.19
C VAL A 493 13.35 8.94 7.38
N LYS A 494 13.65 8.13 6.36
CA LYS A 494 12.61 7.32 5.70
C LYS A 494 11.96 6.40 6.74
N ILE A 495 10.64 6.36 6.75
CA ILE A 495 9.84 5.52 7.64
C ILE A 495 9.25 4.42 6.79
N TRP A 496 9.53 3.18 7.15
CA TRP A 496 8.82 2.04 6.60
C TRP A 496 8.00 1.38 7.68
N VAL A 497 6.82 0.93 7.29
CA VAL A 497 5.88 0.30 8.21
C VAL A 497 5.47 -1.02 7.58
N ASP A 498 5.50 -2.06 8.39
CA ASP A 498 5.04 -3.39 8.01
C ASP A 498 4.27 -3.94 9.20
N HIS A 499 2.98 -4.20 9.02
CA HIS A 499 2.10 -4.82 10.01
C HIS A 499 2.15 -4.24 11.43
N TYR A 500 3.15 -4.56 12.26
CA TYR A 500 3.33 -4.08 13.65
C TYR A 500 4.71 -3.47 13.93
N GLU A 501 5.58 -3.45 12.93
CA GLU A 501 6.96 -3.00 13.06
C GLU A 501 7.13 -1.67 12.33
N LEU A 502 7.83 -0.75 13.00
CA LEU A 502 8.27 0.48 12.41
C LEU A 502 9.76 0.36 12.13
N TYR A 503 10.13 0.28 10.86
CA TYR A 503 11.52 0.27 10.46
C TYR A 503 12.00 1.70 10.24
N VAL A 504 13.01 2.07 11.01
CA VAL A 504 13.64 3.37 10.84
C VAL A 504 15.16 3.17 10.78
N PRO A 505 15.81 3.52 9.65
CA PRO A 505 17.12 2.99 9.32
C PRO A 505 18.24 3.51 10.21
N ARG A 506 18.06 4.70 10.82
CA ARG A 506 19.14 5.47 11.46
C ARG A 506 18.75 6.23 12.72
N LEU A 507 17.59 5.95 13.31
CA LEU A 507 17.27 6.52 14.62
C LEU A 507 18.03 5.76 15.70
N ALA A 508 18.92 6.44 16.42
CA ALA A 508 19.44 5.89 17.67
C ALA A 508 18.27 5.76 18.66
N SER A 509 18.19 4.63 19.35
CA SER A 509 17.21 4.40 20.41
C SER A 509 17.18 5.60 21.36
N PRO A 510 15.99 5.97 21.91
CA PRO A 510 15.88 7.10 22.82
C PRO A 510 16.94 6.95 23.92
N SER A 511 17.77 7.98 24.09
CA SER A 511 18.68 8.04 25.21
C SER A 511 17.85 7.89 26.47
N ALA A 512 18.09 6.83 27.23
CA ALA A 512 17.47 6.66 28.55
C ALA A 512 17.88 7.89 29.37
N MET A 513 16.98 8.86 29.51
CA MET A 513 17.15 9.99 30.41
C MET A 513 17.23 9.40 31.82
N ASN A 514 18.45 9.25 32.32
CA ASN A 514 18.72 9.02 33.75
C ASN A 514 18.52 10.32 34.53
#